data_AF-A0A7C4IR54-F1
#
_entry.id   AF-A0A7C4IR54-F1
#
_cell.length_a   1.000
_cell.length_b   1.000
_cell.length_c   1.000
_cell.angle_alpha   90.00
_cell.angle_beta   90.00
_cell.angle_gamma   90.00
#
_symmetry.space_group_name_H-M   'P 1'
#
loop_
_entity.id
_entity.type
_entity.pdbx_description
1 polymer ?
#
loop_
_entity_poly.entity_id
_entity_poly.type
_entity_poly.pdbx_seq_one_letter_code
_entity_poly.pdbx_strand_id
1 'polypeptide(L)'
;MPQPVLTEEKRNAIVAILSVGCPRYVAARYVGCSPTTIARTAARDPQFAARLRQAQASVELAFLRRIGKAADKEQYWRAAAWALERMFPQRYARRDPRDTFDARQ
;
A
#
# COMPACT_ATOMS: atom_id res chain seq x y z
N MET A 1 33.28 19.15 -3.93
CA MET A 1 32.36 17.99 -3.79
C MET A 1 31.14 18.26 -4.68
N PRO A 2 30.78 17.39 -5.64
CA PRO A 2 29.57 17.58 -6.42
C PRO A 2 28.34 17.44 -5.50
N GLN A 3 27.38 18.36 -5.61
CA GLN A 3 26.17 18.30 -4.79
C GLN A 3 25.32 17.06 -5.19
N PRO A 4 24.77 16.31 -4.20
CA PRO A 4 23.90 15.20 -4.50
C PRO A 4 22.62 15.70 -5.19
N VAL A 5 22.26 15.04 -6.31
CA VAL A 5 21.06 15.38 -7.12
C VAL A 5 19.76 15.34 -6.31
N LEU A 6 19.73 14.53 -5.25
CA LEU A 6 18.63 14.46 -4.28
C LEU A 6 19.20 14.67 -2.87
N THR A 7 18.82 15.76 -2.22
CA THR A 7 19.17 16.03 -0.81
C THR A 7 18.46 15.04 0.11
N GLU A 8 18.92 14.89 1.35
CA GLU A 8 18.33 13.96 2.31
C GLU A 8 16.90 14.36 2.70
N GLU A 9 16.60 15.67 2.74
CA GLU A 9 15.25 16.18 2.98
C GLU A 9 14.29 15.71 1.89
N LYS A 10 14.71 15.79 0.61
CA LYS A 10 13.90 15.31 -0.52
C LYS A 10 13.74 13.79 -0.49
N ARG A 11 14.78 13.04 -0.11
CA ARG A 11 14.71 11.57 0.05
C ARG A 11 13.71 11.19 1.13
N ASN A 12 13.74 11.86 2.28
CA ASN A 12 12.79 11.64 3.37
C ASN A 12 11.35 11.98 2.96
N ALA A 13 11.14 13.10 2.27
CA ALA A 13 9.83 13.46 1.75
C ALA A 13 9.28 12.41 0.77
N ILE A 14 10.11 11.89 -0.14
CA ILE A 14 9.71 10.80 -1.05
C ILE A 14 9.28 9.55 -0.28
N VAL A 15 10.07 9.12 0.70
CA VAL A 15 9.77 7.94 1.53
C VAL A 15 8.46 8.12 2.29
N ALA A 16 8.21 9.31 2.85
CA ALA A 16 6.97 9.62 3.54
C ALA A 16 5.75 9.55 2.61
N ILE A 17 5.85 10.10 1.40
CA ILE A 17 4.78 10.06 0.40
C ILE A 17 4.48 8.63 -0.05
N LEU A 18 5.51 7.82 -0.28
CA LEU A 18 5.30 6.40 -0.63
C LEU A 18 4.65 5.63 0.52
N SER A 19 5.00 5.94 1.77
CA SER A 19 4.46 5.28 2.97
C SER A 19 2.95 5.49 3.18
N VAL A 20 2.34 6.47 2.52
CA VAL A 20 0.89 6.68 2.54
C VAL A 20 0.17 6.09 1.33
N GLY A 21 0.88 5.39 0.45
CA GLY A 21 0.33 4.69 -0.71
C GLY A 21 0.35 5.49 -2.00
N CYS A 22 0.99 6.65 -2.02
CA CYS A 22 1.11 7.42 -3.25
C CYS A 22 2.13 6.77 -4.21
N PRO A 23 1.90 6.85 -5.54
CA PRO A 23 2.85 6.36 -6.52
C PRO A 23 4.08 7.26 -6.64
N ARG A 24 5.21 6.70 -7.13
CA ARG A 24 6.50 7.41 -7.24
C ARG A 24 6.45 8.72 -8.04
N TYR A 25 5.59 8.82 -9.07
CA TYR A 25 5.48 10.05 -9.86
C TYR A 25 4.87 11.22 -9.04
N VAL A 26 3.98 10.93 -8.08
CA VAL A 26 3.43 11.94 -7.17
C VAL A 26 4.53 12.47 -6.25
N ALA A 27 5.34 11.56 -5.69
CA ALA A 27 6.48 11.95 -4.87
C ALA A 27 7.49 12.80 -5.64
N ALA A 28 7.79 12.42 -6.89
CA ALA A 28 8.69 13.17 -7.77
C ALA A 28 8.19 14.59 -8.04
N ARG A 29 6.90 14.73 -8.37
CA ARG A 29 6.25 16.03 -8.56
C ARG A 29 6.32 16.89 -7.30
N TYR A 30 6.09 16.29 -6.12
CA TYR A 30 6.13 17.00 -4.84
C TYR A 30 7.51 17.58 -4.51
N VAL A 31 8.60 16.83 -4.74
CA VAL A 31 9.97 17.29 -4.44
C VAL A 31 10.64 18.07 -5.58
N GLY A 32 9.92 18.26 -6.70
CA GLY A 32 10.40 18.96 -7.88
C GLY A 32 11.51 18.21 -8.62
N CYS A 33 11.36 16.90 -8.85
CA CYS A 33 12.29 16.13 -9.67
C CYS A 33 11.58 15.19 -10.66
N SER A 34 12.35 14.62 -11.60
CA SER A 34 11.85 13.55 -12.47
C SER A 34 11.76 12.21 -11.71
N PRO A 35 10.75 11.35 -11.99
CA PRO A 35 10.72 9.98 -11.47
C PRO A 35 12.00 9.20 -11.79
N THR A 36 12.61 9.46 -12.94
CA THR A 36 13.87 8.84 -13.37
C THR A 36 15.03 9.22 -12.45
N THR A 37 15.00 10.43 -11.86
CA THR A 37 15.99 10.86 -10.85
C THR A 37 15.89 10.00 -9.60
N ILE A 38 14.68 9.71 -9.12
CA ILE A 38 14.45 8.83 -7.97
C ILE A 38 14.98 7.42 -8.28
N ALA A 39 14.64 6.88 -9.46
CA ALA A 39 15.08 5.54 -9.88
C ALA A 39 16.61 5.43 -9.97
N ARG A 40 17.28 6.40 -10.61
CA ARG A 40 18.74 6.45 -10.70
C ARG A 40 19.42 6.62 -9.35
N THR A 41 18.83 7.41 -8.45
CA THR A 41 19.35 7.59 -7.09
C THR A 41 19.24 6.29 -6.31
N ALA A 42 18.10 5.59 -6.38
CA ALA A 42 17.92 4.29 -5.73
C ALA A 42 18.86 3.20 -6.32
N ALA A 43 19.15 3.23 -7.62
CA ALA A 43 20.10 2.31 -8.22
C ALA A 43 21.55 2.51 -7.72
N ARG A 44 21.91 3.74 -7.33
CA ARG A 44 23.25 4.07 -6.81
C ARG A 44 23.35 3.98 -5.29
N ASP A 45 22.22 3.96 -4.60
CA ASP A 45 22.12 3.96 -3.14
C ASP A 45 21.18 2.84 -2.67
N PRO A 46 21.75 1.67 -2.31
CA PRO A 46 20.98 0.52 -1.84
C PRO A 46 20.16 0.79 -0.57
N GLN A 47 20.63 1.67 0.31
CA GLN A 47 19.92 2.04 1.54
C GLN A 47 18.68 2.86 1.22
N PHE A 48 18.79 3.84 0.33
CA PHE A 48 17.64 4.57 -0.17
C PHE A 48 16.65 3.64 -0.88
N ALA A 49 17.12 2.72 -1.72
CA ALA A 49 16.26 1.74 -2.38
C ALA A 49 15.49 0.85 -1.37
N ALA A 50 16.15 0.42 -0.29
CA ALA A 50 15.51 -0.35 0.79
C ALA A 50 14.40 0.46 1.47
N ARG A 51 14.66 1.74 1.81
CA ARG A 51 13.64 2.64 2.37
C ARG A 51 12.43 2.78 1.46
N LEU A 52 12.63 2.93 0.14
CA LEU A 52 11.52 3.03 -0.81
C LEU A 52 10.68 1.75 -0.86
N ARG A 53 11.33 0.56 -0.84
CA ARG A 53 10.61 -0.72 -0.82
C ARG A 53 9.83 -0.92 0.47
N GLN A 54 10.45 -0.61 1.61
CA GLN A 54 9.81 -0.71 2.92
C GLN A 54 8.60 0.22 3.03
N ALA A 55 8.72 1.46 2.56
CA ALA A 55 7.61 2.41 2.50
C ALA A 55 6.44 1.87 1.68
N GLN A 56 6.70 1.25 0.53
CA GLN A 56 5.64 0.67 -0.29
C GLN A 56 5.00 -0.56 0.34
N ALA A 57 5.79 -1.42 0.98
CA ALA A 57 5.29 -2.62 1.65
C ALA A 57 4.45 -2.29 2.90
N SER A 58 4.78 -1.20 3.61
CA SER A 58 4.08 -0.84 4.85
C SER A 58 2.67 -0.28 4.63
N VAL A 59 2.37 0.20 3.42
CA VAL A 59 1.07 0.78 3.04
C VAL A 59 -0.06 -0.21 3.22
N GLU A 60 0.11 -1.42 2.69
CA GLU A 60 -0.91 -2.46 2.77
C GLU A 60 -1.24 -2.81 4.23
N LEU A 61 -0.20 -3.02 5.04
CA LEU A 61 -0.36 -3.28 6.47
C LEU A 61 -1.03 -2.10 7.19
N ALA A 62 -0.71 -0.86 6.83
CA ALA A 62 -1.34 0.33 7.41
C ALA A 62 -2.84 0.39 7.09
N PHE A 63 -3.24 0.08 5.86
CA PHE A 63 -4.66 0.02 5.49
C PHE A 63 -5.39 -1.14 6.17
N LEU A 64 -4.78 -2.33 6.23
CA LEU A 64 -5.37 -3.47 6.96
C LEU A 64 -5.57 -3.14 8.44
N ARG A 65 -4.61 -2.48 9.09
CA ARG A 65 -4.75 -2.00 10.48
C ARG A 65 -5.89 -0.99 10.64
N ARG A 66 -6.08 -0.08 9.68
CA ARG A 66 -7.20 0.88 9.70
C ARG A 66 -8.55 0.17 9.57
N ILE A 67 -8.63 -0.84 8.72
CA ILE A 67 -9.84 -1.65 8.55
C ILE A 67 -10.15 -2.42 9.83
N GLY A 68 -9.15 -3.04 10.47
CA GLY A 68 -9.32 -3.70 11.77
C GLY A 68 -9.83 -2.73 12.84
N LYS A 69 -9.21 -1.55 12.98
CA LYS A 69 -9.68 -0.52 13.92
C LYS A 69 -11.10 -0.02 13.64
N ALA A 70 -11.52 -0.01 12.38
CA ALA A 70 -12.90 0.32 12.03
C ALA A 70 -13.85 -0.82 12.42
N ALA A 71 -13.44 -2.06 12.20
CA ALA A 71 -14.20 -3.27 12.55
C ALA A 71 -14.48 -3.39 14.06
N ASP A 72 -13.62 -2.83 14.92
CA ASP A 72 -13.86 -2.80 16.38
C ASP A 72 -15.05 -1.92 16.80
N LYS A 73 -15.56 -1.06 15.91
CA LYS A 73 -16.71 -0.19 16.20
C LYS A 73 -17.99 -0.83 15.67
N GLU A 74 -18.97 -1.01 16.54
CA GLU A 74 -20.25 -1.67 16.23
C GLU A 74 -20.98 -1.05 15.02
N GLN A 75 -21.00 0.28 14.93
CA GLN A 75 -21.60 1.03 13.80
C GLN A 75 -20.94 0.77 12.43
N TYR A 76 -19.72 0.20 12.41
CA TYR A 76 -18.97 -0.14 11.20
C TYR A 76 -18.80 -1.65 11.03
N TRP A 77 -19.77 -2.45 11.46
CA TRP A 77 -19.77 -3.92 11.31
C TRP A 77 -19.43 -4.41 9.89
N ARG A 78 -19.74 -3.62 8.85
CA ARG A 78 -19.39 -3.93 7.44
C ARG A 78 -17.88 -4.06 7.21
N ALA A 79 -17.04 -3.37 7.98
CA ALA A 79 -15.59 -3.53 7.91
C ALA A 79 -15.16 -4.92 8.40
N ALA A 80 -15.78 -5.43 9.47
CA ALA A 80 -15.56 -6.78 9.98
C ALA A 80 -16.04 -7.83 8.96
N ALA A 81 -17.25 -7.65 8.41
CA ALA A 81 -17.80 -8.53 7.38
C ALA A 81 -16.90 -8.59 6.13
N TRP A 82 -16.50 -7.42 5.60
CA TRP A 82 -15.57 -7.33 4.47
C TRP A 82 -14.24 -8.02 4.73
N ALA A 83 -13.68 -7.89 5.94
CA ALA A 83 -12.44 -8.56 6.30
C ALA A 83 -12.60 -10.09 6.32
N LEU A 84 -13.69 -10.60 6.91
CA LEU A 84 -13.99 -12.03 6.93
C LEU A 84 -14.19 -12.62 5.53
N GLU A 85 -14.91 -11.91 4.65
CA GLU A 85 -15.11 -12.30 3.25
C GLU A 85 -13.79 -12.50 2.49
N ARG A 86 -12.79 -11.65 2.75
CA ARG A 86 -11.49 -11.71 2.06
C ARG A 86 -10.48 -12.64 2.72
N MET A 87 -10.50 -12.76 4.04
CA MET A 87 -9.60 -13.65 4.77
C MET A 87 -10.06 -15.11 4.71
N PHE A 88 -11.36 -15.36 4.68
CA PHE A 88 -11.96 -16.68 4.72
C PHE A 88 -13.04 -16.84 3.64
N PRO A 89 -12.70 -16.67 2.35
CA PRO A 89 -13.68 -16.63 1.26
C PRO A 89 -14.51 -17.91 1.17
N GLN A 90 -13.92 -19.08 1.43
CA GLN A 90 -14.64 -20.36 1.41
C GLN A 90 -15.82 -20.43 2.39
N ARG A 91 -15.80 -19.63 3.46
CA ARG A 91 -16.81 -19.63 4.53
C ARG A 91 -17.76 -18.45 4.44
N TYR A 92 -17.26 -17.28 4.04
CA TYR A 92 -18.00 -16.02 4.14
C TYR A 92 -18.18 -15.30 2.82
N ALA A 93 -17.51 -15.70 1.73
CA ALA A 93 -17.75 -15.06 0.44
C ALA A 93 -19.20 -15.24 0.01
N ARG A 94 -19.71 -14.23 -0.68
CA ARG A 94 -21.03 -14.28 -1.30
C ARG A 94 -21.09 -15.46 -2.26
N ARG A 95 -21.98 -16.42 -1.99
CA ARG A 95 -22.25 -17.56 -2.87
C ARG A 95 -22.99 -17.08 -4.11
N ASP A 96 -22.63 -17.63 -5.27
CA ASP A 96 -23.41 -17.40 -6.48
C ASP A 96 -24.73 -18.18 -6.35
N PRO A 97 -25.89 -17.59 -6.69
CA PRO A 97 -27.16 -18.32 -6.72
C PRO A 97 -27.12 -19.59 -7.60
N ARG A 98 -26.16 -19.70 -8.52
CA ARG A 98 -25.95 -20.87 -9.37
C ARG A 98 -25.18 -22.01 -8.68
N ASP A 99 -24.47 -21.73 -7.57
CA ASP A 99 -23.68 -22.73 -6.84
C ASP A 99 -24.56 -23.76 -6.10
N THR A 100 -25.86 -23.50 -5.94
CA THR A 100 -26.80 -24.35 -5.19
C THR A 100 -27.57 -25.36 -6.05
N PHE A 101 -27.40 -25.33 -7.38
CA PHE A 101 -28.22 -26.12 -8.32
C PHE A 101 -27.66 -27.49 -8.74
N ASP A 102 -26.51 -27.91 -8.22
CA ASP A 102 -25.81 -29.14 -8.66
C ASP A 102 -25.83 -30.28 -7.61
N ALA A 103 -27.00 -30.55 -7.03
CA ALA A 103 -27.17 -31.57 -5.98
C ALA A 103 -28.19 -32.68 -6.30
N ARG A 104 -28.63 -32.83 -7.56
CA ARG A 104 -29.53 -33.93 -7.97
C ARG A 104 -29.34 -34.31 -9.46
N GLN A 105 -28.36 -35.17 -9.75
CA GLN A 105 -28.40 -36.13 -10.86
C GLN A 105 -27.77 -37.45 -10.41
#